data_AF-A0A3A6NHX2-F1
#
_entry.id   AF-A0A3A6NHX2-F1
#
_cell.length_a   1.000
_cell.length_b   1.000
_cell.length_c   1.000
_cell.angle_alpha   90.00
_cell.angle_beta   90.00
_cell.angle_gamma   90.00
#
_symmetry.space_group_name_H-M   'P 1'
#
loop_
_entity.id
_entity.type
_entity.pdbx_description
1 polymer ?
#
loop_
_entity_poly.entity_id
_entity_poly.type
_entity_poly.pdbx_seq_one_letter_code
_entity_poly.pdbx_strand_id
1 'polypeptide(L)'
;KKPYQDPTGEAWLDFCRKMERIGLPRRPDQGPLAYLDHITRHRPDLAAMSKELITTYVRLRYSASGGPSDVMRLRALLKRFQPGKAQRG
;
A
#
# COMPACT_ATOMS: atom_id res chain seq x y z
N LYS A 1 13.97 -7.19 -25.43
CA LYS A 1 13.95 -7.19 -23.94
C LYS A 1 12.65 -6.53 -23.50
N LYS A 2 11.71 -7.29 -22.92
CA LYS A 2 10.49 -6.73 -22.30
C LYS A 2 10.95 -5.92 -21.07
N PRO A 3 10.51 -4.67 -20.84
CA PRO A 3 10.87 -3.97 -19.62
C PRO A 3 10.39 -4.81 -18.44
N TYR A 4 11.28 -5.04 -17.47
CA TYR A 4 10.94 -5.73 -16.23
C TYR A 4 9.92 -4.85 -15.51
N GLN A 5 8.64 -5.19 -15.65
CA GLN A 5 7.58 -4.55 -14.88
C GLN A 5 7.91 -4.82 -13.41
N ASP A 6 7.94 -3.77 -12.57
CA ASP A 6 8.00 -3.90 -11.12
C ASP A 6 6.56 -3.85 -10.60
N PRO A 7 5.84 -4.98 -10.58
CA PRO A 7 4.43 -5.00 -10.18
C PRO A 7 4.25 -4.59 -8.72
N THR A 8 5.29 -4.74 -7.89
CA THR A 8 5.30 -4.33 -6.48
C THR A 8 5.42 -2.81 -6.37
N GLY A 9 6.34 -2.21 -7.12
CA GLY A 9 6.51 -0.76 -7.22
C GLY A 9 5.27 -0.06 -7.78
N GLU A 10 4.69 -0.60 -8.86
CA GLU A 10 3.44 -0.08 -9.43
C GLU A 10 2.29 -0.09 -8.40
N ALA A 11 2.10 -1.22 -7.71
CA ALA A 11 1.11 -1.37 -6.65
C ALA A 11 1.32 -0.34 -5.52
N TRP A 12 2.57 -0.11 -5.13
CA TRP A 12 2.92 0.89 -4.11
C TRP A 12 2.56 2.32 -4.54
N LEU A 13 2.86 2.67 -5.80
CA LEU A 13 2.50 3.98 -6.34
C LEU A 13 0.99 4.16 -6.45
N ASP A 14 0.26 3.12 -6.85
CA ASP A 14 -1.21 3.14 -6.89
C ASP A 14 -1.82 3.38 -5.52
N PHE A 15 -1.27 2.73 -4.48
CA PHE A 15 -1.64 2.97 -3.09
C PHE A 15 -1.46 4.44 -2.71
N CYS A 16 -0.25 5.00 -2.94
CA CYS A 16 0.06 6.39 -2.62
C CYS A 16 -0.88 7.36 -3.36
N ARG A 17 -1.16 7.12 -4.65
CA ARG A 17 -2.09 7.95 -5.44
C ARG A 17 -3.52 7.87 -4.91
N LYS A 18 -3.98 6.71 -4.43
CA LYS A 18 -5.31 6.56 -3.81
C LYS A 18 -5.43 7.35 -2.51
N MET A 19 -4.37 7.39 -1.72
CA MET A 19 -4.33 8.14 -0.47
C MET A 19 -4.20 9.65 -0.69
N GLU A 20 -3.40 10.06 -1.69
CA GLU A 20 -3.31 11.46 -2.11
C GLU A 20 -4.68 12.02 -2.53
N ARG A 21 -5.49 11.25 -3.27
CA ARG A 21 -6.85 11.63 -3.67
C ARG A 21 -7.79 11.92 -2.51
N ILE A 22 -7.50 11.43 -1.30
CA ILE A 22 -8.29 11.71 -0.09
C ILE A 22 -7.58 12.69 0.86
N GLY A 23 -6.55 13.39 0.39
CA GLY A 23 -5.84 14.40 1.17
C GLY A 23 -4.77 13.84 2.12
N LEU A 24 -4.35 12.58 1.94
CA LEU A 24 -3.30 11.95 2.76
C LEU A 24 -2.09 11.49 1.92
N PRO A 25 -1.39 12.40 1.22
CA PRO A 25 -0.23 12.03 0.41
C PRO A 25 0.93 11.52 1.28
N ARG A 26 1.71 10.56 0.75
CA ARG A 26 2.97 10.13 1.36
C ARG A 26 4.04 11.19 1.10
N ARG A 27 4.80 11.59 2.12
CA ARG A 27 5.95 12.48 1.89
C ARG A 27 7.12 11.73 1.22
N PRO A 28 7.96 12.40 0.42
CA PRO A 28 9.09 11.75 -0.25
C PRO A 28 10.04 11.02 0.71
N ASP A 29 10.34 11.66 1.86
CA ASP A 29 11.21 11.19 2.94
C ASP A 29 10.53 10.21 3.91
N GLN A 30 9.23 9.97 3.76
CA GLN A 30 8.47 9.13 4.67
C GLN A 30 8.52 7.66 4.23
N GLY A 31 9.17 6.84 5.04
CA GLY A 31 9.20 5.39 4.85
C GLY A 31 7.81 4.73 5.01
N PRO A 32 7.64 3.47 4.55
CA PRO A 32 6.33 2.81 4.55
C PRO A 32 5.70 2.66 5.94
N LEU A 33 6.49 2.34 6.97
CA LEU A 33 5.99 2.18 8.34
C LEU A 33 5.59 3.53 8.96
N ALA A 34 6.42 4.57 8.77
CA ALA A 34 6.07 5.92 9.19
C ALA A 34 4.81 6.45 8.47
N TYR A 35 4.57 6.01 7.24
CA TYR A 35 3.35 6.33 6.52
C TYR A 35 2.14 5.59 7.10
N LEU A 36 2.28 4.31 7.45
CA LEU A 36 1.21 3.55 8.13
C LEU A 36 0.77 4.22 9.44
N ASP A 37 1.74 4.66 10.25
CA ASP A 37 1.45 5.36 11.51
C ASP A 37 0.69 6.66 11.25
N HIS A 38 1.10 7.43 10.23
CA HIS A 38 0.41 8.64 9.81
C HIS A 38 -1.04 8.35 9.39
N ILE A 39 -1.26 7.33 8.55
CA ILE A 39 -2.61 6.92 8.11
C ILE A 39 -3.47 6.52 9.29
N THR A 40 -2.93 5.68 10.20
CA THR A 40 -3.68 5.18 11.36
C THR A 40 -4.14 6.31 12.29
N ARG A 41 -3.35 7.37 12.43
CA ARG A 41 -3.71 8.55 13.23
C ARG A 41 -4.81 9.42 12.59
N HIS A 42 -4.82 9.55 11.26
CA HIS A 42 -5.75 10.45 10.56
C HIS A 42 -7.01 9.75 10.05
N ARG A 43 -6.92 8.47 9.71
CA ARG A 43 -7.99 7.61 9.21
C ARG A 43 -7.91 6.22 9.85
N PRO A 44 -8.30 6.09 11.13
CA PRO A 44 -8.29 4.81 11.83
C PRO A 44 -9.11 3.72 11.13
N ASP A 45 -10.17 4.11 10.41
CA ASP A 45 -10.99 3.22 9.59
C ASP A 45 -10.19 2.54 8.45
N LEU A 46 -9.11 3.18 7.97
CA LEU A 46 -8.23 2.62 6.95
C LEU A 46 -7.06 1.81 7.52
N ALA A 47 -6.87 1.79 8.85
CA ALA A 47 -5.66 1.28 9.47
C ALA A 47 -5.43 -0.22 9.18
N ALA A 48 -6.48 -1.05 9.31
CA ALA A 48 -6.37 -2.50 9.11
C ALA A 48 -5.93 -2.85 7.67
N MET A 49 -6.65 -2.32 6.67
CA MET A 49 -6.30 -2.56 5.26
C MET A 49 -4.95 -1.94 4.87
N SER A 50 -4.64 -0.74 5.38
CA SER A 50 -3.36 -0.08 5.10
C SER A 50 -2.20 -0.86 5.70
N LYS A 51 -2.37 -1.41 6.90
CA LYS A 51 -1.37 -2.29 7.54
C LYS A 51 -1.12 -3.53 6.71
N GLU A 52 -2.18 -4.19 6.22
CA GLU A 52 -2.02 -5.38 5.36
C GLU A 52 -1.26 -5.04 4.07
N LEU A 53 -1.68 -3.97 3.36
CA LEU A 53 -1.01 -3.51 2.14
C LEU A 53 0.46 -3.16 2.35
N ILE A 54 0.76 -2.35 3.37
CA ILE A 54 2.11 -1.86 3.67
C ILE A 54 3.01 -3.01 4.11
N THR A 55 2.52 -3.94 4.93
CA THR A 55 3.32 -5.10 5.37
C THR A 55 3.60 -6.07 4.22
N THR A 56 2.63 -6.32 3.33
CA THR A 56 2.87 -7.12 2.11
C THR A 56 3.89 -6.44 1.19
N TYR A 57 3.78 -5.12 0.98
CA TYR A 57 4.77 -4.37 0.20
C TYR A 57 6.18 -4.45 0.82
N VAL A 58 6.31 -4.22 2.13
CA VAL A 58 7.60 -4.29 2.82
C VAL A 58 8.23 -5.67 2.68
N ARG A 59 7.43 -6.74 2.84
CA ARG A 59 7.91 -8.12 2.61
C ARG A 59 8.39 -8.32 1.18
N LEU A 60 7.63 -7.90 0.17
CA LEU A 60 8.02 -8.03 -1.23
C LEU A 60 9.27 -7.20 -1.58
N ARG A 61 9.42 -6.02 -0.99
CA ARG A 61 10.46 -5.05 -1.39
C ARG A 61 11.77 -5.20 -0.63
N TYR A 62 11.70 -5.63 0.63
CA TYR A 62 12.84 -5.65 1.56
C TYR A 62 13.10 -7.03 2.17
N SER A 63 12.18 -7.99 2.05
CA SER A 63 12.42 -9.37 2.46
C SER A 63 12.67 -10.23 1.22
N ALA A 64 13.74 -11.03 1.21
CA ALA A 64 13.98 -12.02 0.16
C ALA A 64 12.96 -13.19 0.16
N SER A 65 11.83 -13.03 0.87
CA SER A 65 10.83 -14.04 1.20
C SER A 65 9.52 -13.86 0.42
N GLY A 66 9.40 -12.79 -0.37
CA GLY A 66 8.20 -12.50 -1.15
C GLY A 66 8.20 -13.25 -2.48
N GLY A 67 7.03 -13.75 -2.89
CA GLY A 67 6.84 -14.48 -4.14
C GLY A 67 5.73 -13.92 -5.05
N PRO A 68 5.51 -14.51 -6.23
CA PRO A 68 4.43 -14.12 -7.13
C PRO A 68 3.03 -14.11 -6.48
N SER A 69 2.79 -15.00 -5.51
CA SER A 69 1.55 -15.05 -4.71
C SER A 69 1.34 -13.79 -3.87
N ASP A 70 2.39 -13.23 -3.28
CA ASP A 70 2.32 -11.99 -2.50
C ASP A 70 2.03 -10.79 -3.41
N VAL A 71 2.59 -10.77 -4.63
CA VAL A 71 2.27 -9.74 -5.63
C VAL A 71 0.79 -9.79 -6.01
N MET A 72 0.25 -10.99 -6.24
CA MET A 72 -1.18 -11.17 -6.51
C MET A 72 -2.05 -10.72 -5.33
N ARG A 73 -1.65 -11.07 -4.11
CA ARG A 73 -2.33 -10.62 -2.88
C ARG A 73 -2.33 -9.11 -2.75
N LEU A 74 -1.18 -8.46 -2.94
CA LEU A 74 -1.04 -7.00 -2.87
C LEU A 74 -1.99 -6.32 -3.86
N ARG A 75 -2.02 -6.79 -5.11
CA ARG A 75 -2.91 -6.27 -6.15
C ARG A 75 -4.39 -6.48 -5.81
N ALA A 76 -4.76 -7.64 -5.28
CA ALA A 76 -6.14 -7.93 -4.86
C ALA A 76 -6.59 -7.02 -3.71
N LEU A 77 -5.74 -6.83 -2.70
CA LEU A 77 -5.99 -5.90 -1.60
C LEU A 77 -6.15 -4.47 -2.12
N LEU A 78 -5.28 -4.03 -3.03
CA LEU A 78 -5.39 -2.69 -3.63
C LEU A 78 -6.67 -2.50 -4.42
N LYS A 79 -7.13 -3.52 -5.14
CA LYS A 79 -8.39 -3.44 -5.88
C LYS A 79 -9.58 -3.20 -4.94
N ARG A 80 -9.57 -3.82 -3.75
CA ARG A 80 -10.59 -3.66 -2.70
C ARG A 80 -10.43 -2.35 -1.92
N PHE A 81 -9.22 -1.82 -1.85
CA PHE A 81 -8.94 -0.59 -1.13
C PHE A 81 -9.56 0.63 -1.82
N GLN A 82 -10.62 1.17 -1.20
CA GLN A 82 -11.36 2.34 -1.67
C GLN A 82 -11.36 3.41 -0.56
N PRO A 83 -10.28 4.18 -0.40
CA PRO A 83 -10.10 5.06 0.77
C PRO A 83 -11.05 6.27 0.79
N GLY A 84 -11.68 6.59 -0.34
CA GLY A 84 -12.73 7.60 -0.45
C GLY A 84 -14.10 7.14 0.05
N LYS A 85 -14.25 5.87 0.43
CA LYS A 85 -15.43 5.35 1.13
C LYS A 85 -15.02 5.03 2.56
N ALA A 86 -15.94 5.26 3.51
CA ALA A 86 -15.75 4.79 4.87
C ALA A 86 -15.60 3.26 4.85
N GLN A 87 -14.46 2.76 5.31
CA GLN A 87 -14.26 1.32 5.45
C GLN A 87 -14.91 0.91 6.76
N ARG A 88 -15.93 0.05 6.69
CA ARG A 88 -16.45 -0.61 7.90
C ARG A 88 -15.42 -1.68 8.26
N GLY A 89 -14.77 -1.49 9.41
CA GLY A 89 -13.86 -2.45 10.01
C GLY A 89 -14.55 -3.75 10.35
#